data_AF-A0A3B0W7F7-F1
#
_entry.id   AF-A0A3B0W7F7-F1
#
_cell.length_a   1.000
_cell.length_b   1.000
_cell.length_c   1.000
_cell.angle_alpha   90.00
_cell.angle_beta   90.00
_cell.angle_gamma   90.00
#
_symmetry.space_group_name_H-M   'P 1'
#
loop_
_entity.id
_entity.type
_entity.pdbx_description
1 polymer ?
#
loop_
_entity_poly.entity_id
_entity_poly.type
_entity_poly.pdbx_seq_one_letter_code
_entity_poly.pdbx_strand_id
1 'polypeptide(L)' 'RDIPKLWSELSKENDLDLVVCIAAAQRRGMMDADEAKRQGFEDNNLNEGFRISGLGQLIEAGIESDRLVVFGA' A
#
# COMPACT_ATOMS: atom_id res chain seq x y z
N ARG A 1 9.03 -13.67 -12.30
CA ARG A 1 8.75 -13.82 -10.86
C ARG A 1 7.57 -12.91 -10.54
N ASP A 2 6.55 -13.42 -9.86
CA ASP A 2 5.38 -12.62 -9.48
C ASP A 2 5.65 -11.94 -8.14
N ILE A 3 6.24 -10.74 -8.19
CA ILE A 3 6.69 -10.01 -6.99
C ILE A 3 5.52 -9.56 -6.11
N PRO A 4 4.41 -9.00 -6.66
CA PRO A 4 3.26 -8.63 -5.84
C PRO A 4 2.70 -9.81 -5.04
N LYS A 5 2.58 -10.98 -5.68
CA LYS A 5 2.11 -12.19 -5.00
C LYS A 5 2.99 -12.60 -3.81
N LEU A 6 4.32 -12.55 -3.98
CA LEU A 6 5.26 -12.89 -2.91
C LEU A 6 5.15 -11.92 -1.72
N TRP A 7 4.87 -10.63 -1.96
CA TRP A 7 4.60 -9.68 -0.88
C TRP A 7 3.28 -9.95 -0.16
N SER A 8 2.22 -10.30 -0.90
CA SER A 8 0.94 -10.69 -0.31
C SER A 8 1.04 -11.97 0.54
N GLU A 9 1.87 -12.93 0.14
CA GLU A 9 2.16 -14.13 0.94
C GLU A 9 2.93 -13.75 2.22
N LEU A 10 3.98 -12.95 2.10
CA LEU A 10 4.78 -12.48 3.24
C LEU A 10 3.94 -11.72 4.27
N SER A 11 3.04 -10.85 3.81
CA SER A 11 2.19 -10.06 4.72
C SER A 11 1.22 -10.94 5.50
N LYS A 12 0.68 -11.99 4.87
CA LYS A 12 -0.19 -12.96 5.55
C LYS A 12 0.57 -13.80 6.57
N GLU A 13 1.78 -14.22 6.23
CA GLU A 13 2.62 -15.05 7.11
C GLU A 13 3.11 -14.30 8.35
N ASN A 14 3.31 -12.98 8.25
CA ASN A 14 3.97 -12.18 9.30
C ASN A 14 3.09 -11.04 9.84
N ASP A 15 1.81 -11.00 9.47
CA ASP A 15 0.85 -9.95 9.87
C ASP A 15 1.38 -8.52 9.60
N LEU A 16 1.83 -8.29 8.36
CA LEU A 16 2.44 -7.02 7.97
C LEU A 16 1.40 -6.06 7.38
N ASP A 17 1.48 -4.80 7.79
CA ASP A 17 0.71 -3.71 7.20
C ASP A 17 1.38 -3.16 5.93
N LEU A 18 0.88 -3.58 4.76
CA LEU A 18 1.41 -3.12 3.47
C LEU A 18 0.64 -1.88 2.98
N VAL A 19 1.23 -0.71 3.18
CA VAL A 19 0.60 0.58 2.84
C VAL A 19 1.12 1.15 1.53
N VAL A 20 0.21 1.54 0.64
CA VAL A 20 0.50 2.26 -0.60
C VAL A 20 0.06 3.73 -0.46
N CYS A 21 0.96 4.66 -0.78
CA CYS A 21 0.68 6.09 -0.73
C CYS A 21 -0.42 6.50 -1.73
N ILE A 22 -1.53 7.07 -1.24
CA ILE A 22 -2.70 7.50 -2.02
C ILE A 22 -2.35 8.42 -3.18
N ALA A 23 -1.58 9.47 -2.92
CA ALA A 23 -1.22 10.44 -3.96
C ALA A 23 -0.37 9.80 -5.06
N ALA A 24 0.50 8.83 -4.71
CA ALA A 24 1.33 8.13 -5.68
C ALA A 24 0.54 7.05 -6.46
N ALA A 25 -0.41 6.38 -5.81
CA ALA A 25 -1.29 5.37 -6.38
C ALA A 25 -2.22 5.97 -7.43
N GLN A 26 -2.95 7.03 -7.08
CA GLN A 26 -3.88 7.73 -7.98
C GLN A 26 -3.20 8.22 -9.26
N ARG A 27 -2.01 8.82 -9.16
CA ARG A 27 -1.24 9.26 -10.35
C ARG A 27 -0.85 8.13 -11.29
N ARG A 28 -0.90 6.88 -10.83
CA ARG A 28 -0.55 5.67 -11.59
C ARG A 28 -1.76 4.78 -11.88
N GLY A 29 -2.96 5.24 -11.55
CA GLY A 29 -4.21 4.47 -11.76
C GLY A 29 -4.37 3.28 -10.82
N MET A 30 -3.68 3.26 -9.67
CA MET A 30 -3.91 2.24 -8.64
C MET A 30 -4.98 2.73 -7.64
N MET A 31 -5.97 1.89 -7.37
CA MET A 31 -7.09 2.18 -6.49
C MET A 31 -7.58 0.92 -5.77
N ASP A 32 -7.92 1.06 -4.49
CA ASP A 32 -8.79 0.11 -3.81
C ASP A 32 -10.26 0.42 -4.14
N ALA A 33 -11.15 -0.45 -3.68
CA ALA A 33 -12.59 -0.30 -3.89
C ALA A 33 -13.14 1.04 -3.35
N ASP A 34 -12.61 1.52 -2.21
CA ASP A 34 -13.07 2.76 -1.59
C ASP A 34 -12.68 3.98 -2.43
N GLU A 35 -11.44 4.02 -2.93
CA GLU A 35 -10.96 5.10 -3.78
C GLU A 35 -11.59 5.05 -5.17
N ALA A 36 -11.75 3.86 -5.75
CA ALA A 36 -12.47 3.69 -7.02
C ALA A 36 -13.88 4.27 -6.92
N LYS A 37 -14.62 3.93 -5.86
CA LYS A 37 -15.96 4.44 -5.59
C LYS A 37 -15.98 5.96 -5.45
N ARG A 38 -14.99 6.57 -4.77
CA ARG A 38 -14.86 8.03 -4.64
C ARG A 38 -14.66 8.73 -5.98
N GLN A 39 -14.00 8.07 -6.92
CA GLN A 39 -13.73 8.59 -8.26
C GLN A 39 -14.81 8.22 -9.30
N GLY A 40 -15.86 7.50 -8.89
CA GLY A 40 -16.95 7.08 -9.78
C GLY A 40 -16.64 5.86 -10.63
N PHE A 41 -15.66 5.05 -10.22
CA PHE A 41 -15.32 3.77 -10.84
C PHE A 41 -15.75 2.59 -9.97
N GLU A 42 -15.94 1.44 -10.60
CA GLU A 42 -16.11 0.15 -9.93
C GLU A 42 -14.91 -0.73 -10.28
N ASP A 43 -13.78 -0.46 -9.62
CA ASP A 43 -12.52 -1.18 -9.82
C ASP A 43 -11.81 -1.42 -8.47
N ASN A 44 -10.94 -2.41 -8.43
CA ASN A 44 -10.00 -2.65 -7.35
C ASN A 44 -8.81 -3.42 -7.93
N ASN A 45 -7.70 -2.72 -8.15
CA ASN A 45 -6.52 -3.28 -8.78
C ASN A 45 -5.32 -3.39 -7.82
N LEU A 46 -5.58 -3.35 -6.51
CA LEU A 46 -4.60 -3.71 -5.50
C LEU A 46 -4.53 -5.22 -5.31
N ASN A 47 -3.32 -5.71 -5.04
CA ASN A 47 -3.13 -7.09 -4.60
C ASN A 47 -3.62 -7.25 -3.16
N GLU A 48 -4.02 -8.47 -2.79
CA GLU A 48 -4.43 -8.78 -1.42
C GLU A 48 -3.35 -8.39 -0.39
N GLY A 49 -3.78 -7.90 0.76
CA GLY A 49 -2.89 -7.45 1.84
C GLY A 49 -2.39 -6.02 1.70
N PHE A 50 -2.51 -5.40 0.51
CA PHE A 50 -2.20 -3.99 0.32
C PHE A 50 -3.42 -3.11 0.61
N ARG A 51 -3.19 -1.95 1.22
CA ARG A 51 -4.20 -0.90 1.40
C ARG A 51 -3.68 0.46 0.98
N ILE A 52 -4.57 1.36 0.55
CA ILE A 52 -4.20 2.75 0.27
C ILE A 52 -4.31 3.61 1.54
N SER A 53 -3.32 4.48 1.75
CA SER A 53 -3.39 5.48 2.82
C SER A 53 -2.57 6.74 2.55
N GLY A 54 -2.71 7.73 3.44
CA GLY A 54 -2.00 9.01 3.35
C GLY A 54 -0.51 8.90 3.72
N LEU A 55 0.28 9.89 3.28
CA LEU A 55 1.72 9.97 3.60
C LEU A 55 1.99 10.01 5.12
N GLY A 56 1.02 10.44 5.93
CA GLY A 56 1.12 10.43 7.39
C GLY A 56 1.45 9.06 7.98
N GLN A 57 1.03 7.96 7.34
CA GLN A 57 1.37 6.60 7.81
C GLN A 57 2.88 6.30 7.75
N LEU A 58 3.59 6.86 6.76
CA LEU A 58 5.05 6.73 6.72
C LEU A 58 5.71 7.50 7.87
N ILE A 59 5.18 8.69 8.18
CA ILE A 59 5.68 9.52 9.28
C ILE A 59 5.42 8.82 10.62
N GLU A 60 4.20 8.31 10.82
CA GLU A 60 3.81 7.55 12.00
C GLU A 60 4.67 6.30 12.19
N ALA A 61 4.83 5.47 11.14
CA ALA A 61 5.70 4.30 11.19
C ALA A 61 7.16 4.67 11.53
N GLY A 62 7.65 5.82 11.04
CA GLY A 62 8.97 6.35 11.37
C GLY A 62 9.12 6.86 12.81
N ILE A 63 8.02 7.26 13.45
CA ILE A 63 7.98 7.67 14.87
C ILE A 63 7.88 6.44 15.77
N GLU A 64 7.06 5.45 15.40
CA GLU A 64 6.83 4.25 16.20
C GLU A 64 7.97 3.23 16.10
N SER A 65 8.68 3.20 14.97
CA SER A 65 9.77 2.24 14.75
C SER A 65 11.10 2.76 15.26
N ASP A 66 11.91 1.85 15.82
CA ASP A 66 13.31 2.16 16.17
C ASP A 66 14.16 2.53 14.96
N ARG A 67 13.84 2.01 13.78
CA ARG A 67 14.64 2.14 12.56
C ARG A 67 13.74 2.30 11.35
N LEU A 68 14.19 3.15 10.42
CA LEU A 68 13.62 3.28 9.08
C LEU A 68 14.66 2.81 8.05
N VAL A 69 14.34 1.78 7.29
CA VAL A 69 15.20 1.26 6.21
C VAL A 69 14.54 1.58 4.87
N VAL A 70 15.22 2.37 4.04
CA VAL A 70 14.72 2.82 2.74
C VAL A 70 15.41 2.05 1.62
N PHE A 71 14.62 1.47 0.73
CA PHE A 71 15.08 0.83 -0.51
C PHE A 71 14.63 1.67 -1.71
N GLY A 72 15.57 2.12 -2.55
CA GLY A 72 15.28 2.95 -3.74
C GLY A 72 16.05 4.28 -3.78
N ALA A 73 15.66 5.17 -4.71
CA ALA A 73 16.08 6.56 -4.84
C ALA A 73 14.99 7.39 -5.54
#